data_AF-A0A9E0DKN1-F1
#
_entry.id   AF-A0A9E0DKN1-F1
#
_cell.length_a   1.000
_cell.length_b   1.000
_cell.length_c   1.000
_cell.angle_alpha   90.00
_cell.angle_beta   90.00
_cell.angle_gamma   90.00
#
_symmetry.space_group_name_H-M   'P 1'
#
loop_
_entity.id
_entity.type
_entity.pdbx_description
1 polymer ?
#
loop_
_entity_poly.entity_id
_entity_poly.type
_entity_poly.pdbx_seq_one_letter_code
_entity_poly.pdbx_strand_id
1 'polypeptide(L)'
;MTGAFQPRPAQAKILEYTGGPMGISAVPGSGKTFTLSLLAARLVERMAEQAVGGGFAGEREVLVVTFTNSAVENFRARIGQFVQQEQGLLPGVGYRVRTLHGLAHDILRERPSLVGLAEGFDIVDDRTAAAIKRDAVIGYLNSHPDAFGPFILPEFLQNPKRIEKALMADAIDIADRVIRTAKELRLGPVQFQTALMRQSGTWPLLEFAGEIYTIYQRSLHVRGGVDFDDLIVLALQALDADPAYLSRLQDRWPYILEDEAQDSGLLQEEMLRRLTARHTNWVRVGDPNQAINTTFTSADQKFLRRFIQKYPQQSQPLPNSGRSAQPIIDRANFLAEWSRRAHPVLHPDQHLMPPEILPTPPGDPQPNPAPGDVPFMVYDRALSPEEEVDVLVKSLARWLPKNQDQTVAVLAPDNNRGFAITQALELAKLPFDDSLLRSDSATRAAAKALAITLAYITRPQVPNFLESLWIEVWWG
;
A
#
# COMPACT_ATOMS: atom_id res chain seq x y z
N MET A 1 36.81 7.90 5.21
CA MET A 1 36.99 6.44 5.26
C MET A 1 35.71 5.80 4.75
N THR A 2 35.63 5.54 3.45
CA THR A 2 34.50 4.84 2.82
C THR A 2 34.69 3.34 3.06
N GLY A 3 34.18 2.83 4.18
CA GLY A 3 34.14 1.38 4.40
C GLY A 3 33.23 0.76 3.37
N ALA A 4 33.76 -0.13 2.53
CA ALA A 4 32.97 -0.88 1.56
C ALA A 4 31.82 -1.59 2.29
N PHE A 5 30.59 -1.47 1.77
CA PHE A 5 29.44 -2.16 2.33
C PHE A 5 29.70 -3.67 2.34
N GLN A 6 29.63 -4.29 3.52
CA GLN A 6 29.76 -5.73 3.67
C GLN A 6 28.37 -6.37 3.77
N PRO A 7 27.86 -7.00 2.70
CA PRO A 7 26.55 -7.64 2.73
C PRO A 7 26.55 -8.81 3.72
N ARG A 8 25.43 -8.99 4.41
CA ARG A 8 25.15 -10.21 5.18
C ARG A 8 25.14 -11.42 4.23
N PRO A 9 25.44 -12.65 4.70
CA PRO A 9 25.47 -13.83 3.83
C PRO A 9 24.20 -14.03 2.98
N ALA A 10 23.02 -13.78 3.56
CA ALA A 10 21.75 -13.85 2.83
C ALA A 10 21.59 -12.73 1.78
N GLN A 11 22.05 -11.52 2.09
CA GLN A 11 22.06 -10.40 1.13
C GLN A 11 23.03 -10.66 -0.01
N ALA A 12 24.22 -11.22 0.27
CA ALA A 12 25.21 -11.55 -0.74
C ALA A 12 24.63 -12.51 -1.80
N LYS A 13 23.93 -13.57 -1.37
CA LYS A 13 23.24 -14.51 -2.28
C LYS A 13 22.20 -13.83 -3.16
N ILE A 14 21.45 -12.87 -2.62
CA ILE A 14 20.47 -12.10 -3.41
C ILE A 14 21.19 -11.22 -4.44
N LEU A 15 22.32 -10.62 -4.07
CA LEU A 15 23.11 -9.76 -4.96
C LEU A 15 23.85 -10.53 -6.06
N GLU A 16 23.92 -11.86 -5.98
CA GLU A 16 24.40 -12.75 -7.04
C GLU A 16 23.34 -12.98 -8.14
N TYR A 17 22.11 -12.51 -7.95
CA TYR A 17 21.03 -12.63 -8.93
C TYR A 17 21.44 -12.10 -10.31
N THR A 18 21.22 -12.89 -11.36
CA THR A 18 21.53 -12.55 -12.76
C THR A 18 20.30 -12.60 -13.68
N GLY A 19 19.27 -13.38 -13.33
CA GLY A 19 18.03 -13.49 -14.08
C GLY A 19 17.09 -14.56 -13.54
N GLY A 20 15.92 -14.69 -14.18
CA GLY A 20 14.82 -15.58 -13.78
C GLY A 20 13.97 -15.02 -12.64
N PRO A 21 12.91 -15.72 -12.22
CA PRO A 21 12.08 -15.29 -11.10
C PRO A 21 12.84 -15.50 -9.77
N MET A 22 12.74 -14.57 -8.83
CA MET A 22 13.33 -14.69 -7.48
C MET A 22 12.35 -14.20 -6.42
N GLY A 23 11.98 -15.06 -5.48
CA GLY A 23 11.14 -14.70 -4.33
C GLY A 23 12.00 -14.46 -3.09
N ILE A 24 11.83 -13.34 -2.41
CA ILE A 24 12.59 -13.03 -1.20
C ILE A 24 11.63 -12.91 -0.03
N SER A 25 11.77 -13.84 0.93
CA SER A 25 11.04 -13.81 2.19
C SER A 25 11.87 -13.09 3.24
N ALA A 26 11.53 -11.84 3.51
CA ALA A 26 12.25 -10.98 4.43
C ALA A 26 11.57 -10.92 5.79
N VAL A 27 12.36 -10.71 6.85
CA VAL A 27 11.82 -10.37 8.17
C VAL A 27 11.88 -8.86 8.42
N PRO A 28 11.21 -8.33 9.46
CA PRO A 28 11.20 -6.89 9.75
C PRO A 28 12.61 -6.38 10.03
N GLY A 29 13.02 -5.30 9.36
CA GLY A 29 14.34 -4.69 9.58
C GLY A 29 15.52 -5.48 9.00
N SER A 30 15.26 -6.45 8.12
CA SER A 30 16.31 -7.26 7.47
C SER A 30 17.18 -6.53 6.44
N GLY A 31 16.80 -5.30 6.08
CA GLY A 31 17.49 -4.50 5.06
C GLY A 31 16.98 -4.70 3.63
N LYS A 32 15.76 -5.24 3.46
CA LYS A 32 15.11 -5.51 2.15
C LYS A 32 15.26 -4.37 1.13
N THR A 33 14.89 -3.14 1.51
CA THR A 33 14.95 -1.94 0.65
C THR A 33 16.39 -1.60 0.25
N PHE A 34 17.34 -1.74 1.19
CA PHE A 34 18.76 -1.52 0.90
C PHE A 34 19.27 -2.56 -0.10
N THR A 35 19.00 -3.85 0.16
CA THR A 35 19.41 -4.97 -0.70
C THR A 35 18.82 -4.83 -2.11
N LEU A 36 17.53 -4.49 -2.23
CA LEU A 36 16.90 -4.24 -3.52
C LEU A 36 17.49 -3.03 -4.25
N SER A 37 17.78 -1.93 -3.54
CA SER A 37 18.39 -0.75 -4.14
C SER A 37 19.78 -1.06 -4.71
N LEU A 38 20.59 -1.81 -3.96
CA LEU A 38 21.92 -2.24 -4.41
C LEU A 38 21.83 -3.25 -5.56
N LEU A 39 20.87 -4.18 -5.51
CA LEU A 39 20.61 -5.10 -6.62
C LEU A 39 20.22 -4.34 -7.90
N ALA A 40 19.33 -3.35 -7.80
CA ALA A 40 18.95 -2.51 -8.92
C ALA A 40 20.18 -1.83 -9.54
N ALA A 41 21.02 -1.19 -8.71
CA ALA A 41 22.24 -0.54 -9.18
C ALA A 41 23.19 -1.49 -9.93
N ARG A 42 23.40 -2.72 -9.42
CA ARG A 42 24.21 -3.74 -10.10
C ARG A 42 23.60 -4.23 -11.41
N LEU A 43 22.27 -4.31 -11.50
CA LEU A 43 21.59 -4.68 -12.74
C LEU A 43 21.71 -3.58 -13.79
N VAL A 44 21.60 -2.31 -13.38
CA VAL A 44 21.83 -1.14 -14.26
C VAL A 44 23.23 -1.18 -14.85
N GLU A 45 24.25 -1.39 -14.01
CA GLU A 45 25.65 -1.53 -14.44
C GLU A 45 25.81 -2.64 -15.48
N ARG A 46 25.36 -3.86 -15.17
CA ARG A 46 25.46 -4.99 -16.10
C ARG A 46 24.77 -4.74 -17.44
N MET A 47 23.60 -4.08 -17.41
CA MET A 47 22.90 -3.69 -18.62
C MET A 47 23.70 -2.66 -19.44
N ALA A 48 24.35 -1.71 -18.77
CA ALA A 48 25.23 -0.73 -19.41
C ALA A 48 26.50 -1.37 -19.99
N GLU A 49 27.08 -2.39 -19.36
CA GLU A 49 28.22 -3.13 -19.91
C GLU A 49 27.84 -3.91 -21.18
N GLN A 50 26.69 -4.58 -21.16
CA GLN A 50 26.17 -5.33 -22.31
C GLN A 50 25.83 -4.42 -23.50
N ALA A 51 25.49 -3.15 -23.24
CA ALA A 51 25.21 -2.14 -24.24
C ALA A 51 26.39 -1.82 -25.16
N VAL A 52 27.57 -1.66 -24.56
CA VAL A 52 28.80 -1.20 -25.23
C VAL A 52 29.27 -2.22 -26.28
N GLY A 53 28.81 -3.46 -26.20
CA GLY A 53 29.07 -4.54 -27.16
C GLY A 53 28.17 -4.59 -28.42
N GLY A 54 27.28 -3.61 -28.65
CA GLY A 54 26.54 -3.48 -29.93
C GLY A 54 25.02 -3.66 -29.88
N GLY A 55 24.36 -3.39 -28.74
CA GLY A 55 22.90 -3.48 -28.60
C GLY A 55 22.20 -2.14 -28.32
N PHE A 56 20.93 -2.02 -28.75
CA PHE A 56 19.99 -0.96 -28.38
C PHE A 56 19.85 -0.85 -26.85
N ALA A 57 20.68 -0.02 -26.22
CA ALA A 57 20.71 0.10 -24.76
C ALA A 57 20.13 1.39 -24.20
N GLY A 58 19.89 2.40 -25.05
CA GLY A 58 19.44 3.71 -24.60
C GLY A 58 18.04 3.74 -23.98
N GLU A 59 17.24 2.68 -24.14
CA GLU A 59 15.85 2.62 -23.68
C GLU A 59 15.59 1.56 -22.60
N ARG A 60 16.57 0.72 -22.25
CA ARG A 60 16.34 -0.34 -21.27
C ARG A 60 16.58 0.17 -19.85
N GLU A 61 15.62 -0.08 -18.97
CA GLU A 61 15.64 0.37 -17.58
C GLU A 61 15.33 -0.80 -16.63
N VAL A 62 15.97 -0.83 -15.46
CA VAL A 62 15.50 -1.65 -14.33
C VAL A 62 14.28 -0.96 -13.71
N LEU A 63 13.13 -1.64 -13.68
CA LEU A 63 11.93 -1.09 -13.04
C LEU A 63 11.85 -1.56 -11.58
N VAL A 64 11.74 -0.61 -10.66
CA VAL A 64 11.46 -0.86 -9.25
C VAL A 64 10.04 -0.37 -8.94
N VAL A 65 9.20 -1.26 -8.41
CA VAL A 65 7.85 -0.95 -7.97
C VAL A 65 7.71 -1.12 -6.46
N THR A 66 6.95 -0.22 -5.84
CA THR A 66 6.69 -0.21 -4.39
C THR A 66 5.24 0.23 -4.11
N PHE A 67 4.83 0.22 -2.85
CA PHE A 67 3.47 0.58 -2.43
C PHE A 67 3.28 2.09 -2.22
N THR A 68 4.30 2.80 -1.69
CA THR A 68 4.16 4.20 -1.24
C THR A 68 5.08 5.17 -1.98
N ASN A 69 4.65 6.43 -2.08
CA ASN A 69 5.47 7.49 -2.68
C ASN A 69 6.75 7.80 -1.86
N SER A 70 6.70 7.66 -0.54
CA SER A 70 7.89 7.83 0.31
C SER A 70 8.93 6.75 0.04
N ALA A 71 8.50 5.51 -0.23
CA ALA A 71 9.39 4.45 -0.66
C ALA A 71 10.01 4.72 -2.04
N VAL A 72 9.24 5.28 -2.99
CA VAL A 72 9.76 5.68 -4.31
C VAL A 72 10.93 6.65 -4.18
N GLU A 73 10.76 7.72 -3.38
CA GLU A 73 11.83 8.70 -3.17
C GLU A 73 13.04 8.10 -2.45
N ASN A 74 12.80 7.18 -1.49
CA ASN A 74 13.87 6.47 -0.81
C ASN A 74 14.71 5.60 -1.77
N PHE A 75 14.05 4.82 -2.62
CA PHE A 75 14.71 4.00 -3.64
C PHE A 75 15.46 4.86 -4.66
N ARG A 76 14.86 5.95 -5.15
CA ARG A 76 15.52 6.87 -6.08
C ARG A 76 16.82 7.43 -5.53
N ALA A 77 16.78 7.91 -4.30
CA ALA A 77 17.95 8.46 -3.62
C ALA A 77 19.04 7.40 -3.42
N ARG A 78 18.68 6.20 -2.93
CA ARG A 78 19.63 5.12 -2.67
C ARG A 78 20.26 4.56 -3.94
N ILE A 79 19.45 4.23 -4.94
CA ILE A 79 19.94 3.71 -6.22
C ILE A 79 20.84 4.76 -6.87
N GLY A 80 20.42 6.03 -6.88
CA GLY A 80 21.23 7.13 -7.40
C GLY A 80 22.59 7.25 -6.71
N GLN A 81 22.62 7.09 -5.37
CA GLN A 81 23.87 7.09 -4.61
C GLN A 81 24.78 5.93 -5.01
N PHE A 82 24.27 4.69 -5.11
CA PHE A 82 25.08 3.53 -5.48
C PHE A 82 25.62 3.63 -6.91
N VAL A 83 24.76 4.02 -7.85
CA VAL A 83 25.10 4.22 -9.26
C VAL A 83 26.17 5.32 -9.43
N GLN A 84 26.13 6.37 -8.61
CA GLN A 84 27.15 7.43 -8.64
C GLN A 84 28.46 7.03 -7.95
N GLN A 85 28.39 6.51 -6.72
CA GLN A 85 29.56 6.29 -5.87
C GLN A 85 30.34 5.02 -6.21
N GLU A 86 29.63 3.95 -6.58
CA GLU A 86 30.26 2.65 -6.87
C GLU A 86 30.52 2.48 -8.37
N GLN A 87 29.74 3.13 -9.23
CA GLN A 87 29.68 2.81 -10.67
C GLN A 87 30.02 3.96 -11.62
N GLY A 88 30.18 5.20 -11.12
CA GLY A 88 30.51 6.37 -11.95
C GLY A 88 29.44 6.74 -13.00
N LEU A 89 28.24 6.19 -12.87
CA LEU A 89 27.10 6.45 -13.75
C LEU A 89 26.28 7.65 -13.24
N LEU A 90 25.55 8.30 -14.14
CA LEU A 90 24.69 9.43 -13.78
C LEU A 90 23.43 8.95 -13.02
N PRO A 91 23.10 9.53 -11.86
CA PRO A 91 21.83 9.27 -11.18
C PRO A 91 20.62 9.48 -12.10
N GLY A 92 19.61 8.62 -11.98
CA GLY A 92 18.39 8.68 -12.78
C GLY A 92 18.48 8.07 -14.18
N VAL A 93 19.62 7.48 -14.57
CA VAL A 93 19.78 6.78 -15.85
C VAL A 93 19.73 5.26 -15.65
N GLY A 94 19.03 4.56 -16.53
CA GLY A 94 18.99 3.09 -16.56
C GLY A 94 18.07 2.44 -15.54
N TYR A 95 17.35 3.20 -14.72
CA TYR A 95 16.34 2.67 -13.80
C TYR A 95 15.14 3.59 -13.67
N ARG A 96 14.00 3.00 -13.30
CA ARG A 96 12.76 3.72 -13.01
C ARG A 96 12.17 3.22 -11.70
N VAL A 97 11.67 4.13 -10.88
CA VAL A 97 11.00 3.80 -9.62
C VAL A 97 9.59 4.39 -9.63
N ARG A 98 8.60 3.54 -9.33
CA ARG A 98 7.17 3.91 -9.32
C ARG A 98 6.42 3.20 -8.20
N THR A 99 5.29 3.76 -7.80
CA THR A 99 4.27 2.96 -7.12
C THR A 99 3.55 2.07 -8.14
N LEU A 100 2.84 1.03 -7.69
CA LEU A 100 2.03 0.20 -8.60
C LEU A 100 0.97 1.02 -9.35
N HIS A 101 0.27 1.93 -8.66
CA HIS A 101 -0.67 2.87 -9.30
C HIS A 101 0.04 3.87 -10.22
N GLY A 102 1.22 4.35 -9.83
CA GLY A 102 2.03 5.24 -10.68
C GLY A 102 2.50 4.56 -11.96
N LEU A 103 2.82 3.26 -11.91
CA LEU A 103 3.13 2.46 -13.09
C LEU A 103 1.91 2.30 -14.00
N ALA A 104 0.75 1.95 -13.45
CA ALA A 104 -0.48 1.83 -14.22
C ALA A 104 -0.87 3.14 -14.90
N HIS A 105 -0.72 4.25 -14.17
CA HIS A 105 -0.92 5.60 -14.70
C HIS A 105 0.07 5.94 -15.83
N ASP A 106 1.37 5.64 -15.69
CA ASP A 106 2.35 5.83 -16.77
C ASP A 106 1.96 5.02 -18.02
N ILE A 107 1.51 3.77 -17.85
CA ILE A 107 1.06 2.90 -18.95
C ILE A 107 -0.14 3.51 -19.67
N LEU A 108 -1.12 4.04 -18.92
CA LEU A 108 -2.32 4.66 -19.47
C LEU A 108 -2.02 5.99 -20.18
N ARG A 109 -1.14 6.83 -19.63
CA ARG A 109 -0.80 8.12 -20.23
C ARG A 109 -0.08 8.00 -21.58
N GLU A 110 0.65 6.92 -21.82
CA GLU A 110 1.28 6.70 -23.12
C GLU A 110 0.24 6.35 -24.21
N ARG A 111 -0.89 5.73 -23.86
CA ARG A 111 -1.91 5.24 -24.80
C ARG A 111 -3.35 5.31 -24.22
N PRO A 112 -3.87 6.50 -23.84
CA PRO A 112 -5.15 6.61 -23.15
C PRO A 112 -6.34 6.22 -24.05
N SER A 113 -6.21 6.45 -25.36
CA SER A 113 -7.23 6.11 -26.36
C SER A 113 -7.51 4.61 -26.49
N LEU A 114 -6.58 3.73 -26.09
CA LEU A 114 -6.80 2.27 -26.12
C LEU A 114 -7.94 1.82 -25.20
N VAL A 115 -8.24 2.62 -24.18
CA VAL A 115 -9.27 2.32 -23.17
C VAL A 115 -10.35 3.41 -23.12
N GLY A 116 -10.44 4.25 -24.16
CA GLY A 116 -11.45 5.29 -24.25
C GLY A 116 -11.27 6.46 -23.28
N LEU A 117 -10.06 6.68 -22.77
CA LEU A 117 -9.72 7.84 -21.94
C LEU A 117 -9.27 9.02 -22.81
N ALA A 118 -9.57 10.23 -22.34
CA ALA A 118 -9.01 11.47 -22.91
C ALA A 118 -7.53 11.62 -22.54
N GLU A 119 -6.74 12.39 -23.31
CA GLU A 119 -5.31 12.57 -23.06
C GLU A 119 -4.96 13.23 -21.70
N GLY A 120 -5.91 13.96 -21.12
CA GLY A 120 -5.79 14.60 -19.81
C GLY A 120 -6.83 14.11 -18.81
N PHE A 121 -7.14 12.81 -18.80
CA PHE A 121 -8.05 12.24 -17.79
C PHE A 121 -7.54 12.53 -16.37
N ASP A 122 -8.47 12.80 -15.46
CA ASP A 122 -8.15 13.09 -14.06
C ASP A 122 -8.17 11.82 -13.21
N ILE A 123 -7.37 11.80 -12.14
CA ILE A 123 -7.41 10.74 -11.14
C ILE A 123 -8.21 11.24 -9.95
N VAL A 124 -9.32 10.57 -9.69
CA VAL A 124 -10.20 10.85 -8.55
C VAL A 124 -9.60 10.21 -7.30
N ASP A 125 -9.37 11.01 -6.27
CA ASP A 125 -8.83 10.51 -5.00
C ASP A 125 -9.86 9.73 -4.18
N ASP A 126 -9.40 8.99 -3.17
CA ASP A 126 -10.26 8.14 -2.34
C ASP A 126 -11.37 8.91 -1.61
N ARG A 127 -11.12 10.19 -1.26
CA ARG A 127 -12.12 11.01 -0.56
C ARG A 127 -13.26 11.38 -1.51
N THR A 128 -12.94 11.86 -2.71
CA THR A 128 -13.93 12.17 -3.72
C THR A 128 -14.65 10.91 -4.18
N ALA A 129 -13.93 9.80 -4.39
CA ALA A 129 -14.53 8.51 -4.71
C ALA A 129 -15.53 8.06 -3.63
N ALA A 130 -15.15 8.15 -2.36
CA ALA A 130 -16.03 7.83 -1.23
C ALA A 130 -17.25 8.76 -1.14
N ALA A 131 -17.08 10.05 -1.46
CA ALA A 131 -18.19 11.00 -1.51
C ALA A 131 -19.20 10.65 -2.61
N ILE A 132 -18.73 10.35 -3.83
CA ILE A 132 -19.60 9.96 -4.95
C ILE A 132 -20.38 8.68 -4.61
N LYS A 133 -19.71 7.67 -4.02
CA LYS A 133 -20.37 6.44 -3.57
C LYS A 133 -21.43 6.73 -2.50
N ARG A 134 -21.10 7.56 -1.51
CA ARG A 134 -22.04 7.99 -0.47
C ARG A 134 -23.28 8.67 -1.07
N ASP A 135 -23.08 9.62 -1.98
CA ASP A 135 -24.18 10.36 -2.60
C ASP A 135 -25.09 9.44 -3.44
N ALA A 136 -24.50 8.48 -4.15
CA ALA A 136 -25.24 7.45 -4.87
C ALA A 136 -26.08 6.57 -3.92
N VAL A 137 -25.51 6.15 -2.79
CA VAL A 137 -26.23 5.37 -1.77
C VAL A 137 -27.38 6.18 -1.16
N ILE A 138 -27.15 7.45 -0.82
CA ILE A 138 -28.21 8.34 -0.30
C ILE A 138 -29.35 8.46 -1.32
N GLY A 139 -29.03 8.71 -2.60
CA GLY A 139 -30.02 8.79 -3.67
C GLY A 139 -30.84 7.50 -3.83
N TYR A 140 -30.18 6.35 -3.73
CA TYR A 140 -30.85 5.05 -3.79
C TYR A 140 -31.79 4.83 -2.60
N LEU A 141 -31.33 5.05 -1.36
CA LEU A 141 -32.14 4.85 -0.16
C LEU A 141 -33.35 5.79 -0.10
N ASN A 142 -33.21 7.02 -0.62
CA ASN A 142 -34.34 7.96 -0.72
C ASN A 142 -35.40 7.49 -1.72
N SER A 143 -35.02 6.79 -2.78
CA SER A 143 -35.95 6.23 -3.77
C SER A 143 -36.47 4.84 -3.40
N HIS A 144 -35.79 4.14 -2.49
CA HIS A 144 -36.13 2.79 -2.03
C HIS A 144 -36.06 2.67 -0.50
N PRO A 145 -36.98 3.32 0.24
CA PRO A 145 -36.93 3.40 1.71
C PRO A 145 -36.98 2.02 2.39
N ASP A 146 -37.62 1.03 1.76
CA ASP A 146 -37.79 -0.31 2.32
C ASP A 146 -36.74 -1.33 1.84
N ALA A 147 -35.76 -0.92 1.01
CA ALA A 147 -34.80 -1.83 0.38
C ALA A 147 -34.01 -2.70 1.38
N PHE A 148 -33.72 -2.15 2.56
CA PHE A 148 -32.99 -2.85 3.62
C PHE A 148 -33.87 -3.39 4.74
N GLY A 149 -35.18 -3.19 4.68
CA GLY A 149 -36.14 -3.65 5.68
C GLY A 149 -35.94 -5.12 6.10
N PRO A 150 -35.77 -6.07 5.16
CA PRO A 150 -35.55 -7.48 5.49
C PRO A 150 -34.24 -7.79 6.23
N PHE A 151 -33.26 -6.88 6.22
CA PHE A 151 -31.94 -7.08 6.83
C PHE A 151 -31.79 -6.40 8.19
N ILE A 152 -32.80 -5.62 8.62
CA ILE A 152 -32.78 -4.92 9.91
C ILE A 152 -33.25 -5.89 11.00
N LEU A 153 -32.41 -6.12 12.03
CA LEU A 153 -32.81 -6.95 13.17
C LEU A 153 -33.98 -6.30 13.94
N PRO A 154 -34.98 -7.08 14.40
CA PRO A 154 -36.16 -6.54 15.08
C PRO A 154 -35.84 -5.66 16.31
N GLU A 155 -34.77 -5.96 17.02
CA GLU A 155 -34.28 -5.21 18.18
C GLU A 155 -33.89 -3.76 17.87
N PHE A 156 -33.50 -3.46 16.62
CA PHE A 156 -33.15 -2.10 16.23
C PHE A 156 -34.37 -1.23 15.91
N LEU A 157 -35.54 -1.82 15.62
CA LEU A 157 -36.77 -1.09 15.24
C LEU A 157 -37.26 -0.08 16.30
N GLN A 158 -36.79 -0.22 17.54
CA GLN A 158 -37.14 0.67 18.65
C GLN A 158 -36.34 2.00 18.64
N ASN A 159 -35.30 2.14 17.81
CA ASN A 159 -34.49 3.36 17.73
C ASN A 159 -34.24 3.79 16.27
N PRO A 160 -35.21 4.49 15.63
CA PRO A 160 -35.16 4.83 14.22
C PRO A 160 -33.92 5.63 13.80
N LYS A 161 -33.47 6.60 14.63
CA LYS A 161 -32.28 7.41 14.33
C LYS A 161 -30.98 6.60 14.34
N ARG A 162 -30.89 5.60 15.22
CA ARG A 162 -29.73 4.70 15.29
C ARG A 162 -29.71 3.75 14.09
N ILE A 163 -30.88 3.29 13.65
CA ILE A 163 -31.02 2.50 12.41
C ILE A 163 -30.53 3.31 11.23
N GLU A 164 -31.03 4.52 11.03
CA GLU A 164 -30.72 5.33 9.85
C GLU A 164 -29.21 5.54 9.68
N LYS A 165 -28.51 5.91 10.76
CA LYS A 165 -27.05 6.10 10.72
C LYS A 165 -26.28 4.81 10.48
N ALA A 166 -26.64 3.72 11.18
CA ALA A 166 -25.96 2.43 11.03
C ALA A 166 -26.19 1.85 9.63
N LEU A 167 -27.43 1.87 9.17
CA LEU A 167 -27.84 1.43 7.84
C LEU A 167 -27.08 2.18 6.75
N MET A 168 -26.95 3.50 6.86
CA MET A 168 -26.20 4.28 5.89
C MET A 168 -24.73 3.85 5.83
N ALA A 169 -24.09 3.64 6.99
CA ALA A 169 -22.70 3.20 7.04
C ALA A 169 -22.54 1.80 6.42
N ASP A 170 -23.43 0.86 6.75
CA ASP A 170 -23.41 -0.51 6.23
C ASP A 170 -23.69 -0.54 4.72
N ALA A 171 -24.65 0.25 4.24
CA ALA A 171 -24.98 0.34 2.81
C ALA A 171 -23.81 0.89 1.99
N ILE A 172 -23.08 1.89 2.51
CA ILE A 172 -21.86 2.42 1.89
C ILE A 172 -20.75 1.36 1.86
N ASP A 173 -20.51 0.67 2.98
CA ASP A 173 -19.48 -0.37 3.07
C ASP A 173 -19.80 -1.56 2.13
N ILE A 174 -21.06 -2.00 2.06
CA ILE A 174 -21.51 -3.06 1.14
C ILE A 174 -21.27 -2.63 -0.30
N ALA A 175 -21.72 -1.42 -0.70
CA ALA A 175 -21.53 -0.94 -2.06
C ALA A 175 -20.04 -0.83 -2.43
N ASP A 176 -19.23 -0.27 -1.53
CA ASP A 176 -17.78 -0.12 -1.72
C ASP A 176 -17.08 -1.48 -1.91
N ARG A 177 -17.35 -2.45 -1.04
CA ARG A 177 -16.78 -3.80 -1.12
C ARG A 177 -17.18 -4.52 -2.40
N VAL A 178 -18.45 -4.44 -2.80
CA VAL A 178 -18.93 -5.09 -4.02
C VAL A 178 -18.34 -4.43 -5.26
N ILE A 179 -18.30 -3.10 -5.33
CA ILE A 179 -17.68 -2.37 -6.45
C ILE A 179 -16.20 -2.76 -6.59
N ARG A 180 -15.44 -2.74 -5.49
CA ARG A 180 -14.02 -3.13 -5.51
C ARG A 180 -13.84 -4.56 -5.97
N THR A 181 -14.62 -5.50 -5.44
CA THR A 181 -14.58 -6.91 -5.84
C THR A 181 -14.94 -7.08 -7.33
N ALA A 182 -15.94 -6.34 -7.83
CA ALA A 182 -16.30 -6.35 -9.24
C ALA A 182 -15.14 -5.86 -10.12
N LYS A 183 -14.48 -4.76 -9.73
CA LYS A 183 -13.29 -4.23 -10.41
C LYS A 183 -12.12 -5.21 -10.38
N GLU A 184 -11.85 -5.87 -9.25
CA GLU A 184 -10.84 -6.93 -9.15
C GLU A 184 -11.10 -8.10 -10.10
N LEU A 185 -12.37 -8.46 -10.30
CA LEU A 185 -12.80 -9.45 -11.28
C LEU A 185 -12.85 -8.91 -12.73
N ARG A 186 -12.42 -7.66 -12.93
CA ARG A 186 -12.48 -6.91 -14.19
C ARG A 186 -13.89 -6.81 -14.78
N LEU A 187 -14.90 -6.74 -13.92
CA LEU A 187 -16.29 -6.57 -14.30
C LEU A 187 -16.66 -5.08 -14.26
N GLY A 188 -16.89 -4.50 -15.44
CA GLY A 188 -17.59 -3.22 -15.54
C GLY A 188 -19.07 -3.35 -15.13
N PRO A 189 -19.81 -2.24 -14.98
CA PRO A 189 -21.20 -2.27 -14.52
C PRO A 189 -22.11 -3.20 -15.35
N VAL A 190 -21.97 -3.16 -16.67
CA VAL A 190 -22.75 -4.01 -17.60
C VAL A 190 -22.39 -5.48 -17.43
N GLN A 191 -21.10 -5.81 -17.34
CA GLN A 191 -20.65 -7.18 -17.13
C GLN A 191 -21.07 -7.71 -15.76
N PHE A 192 -21.02 -6.89 -14.72
CA PHE A 192 -21.49 -7.22 -13.37
C PHE A 192 -22.98 -7.58 -13.38
N GLN A 193 -23.82 -6.72 -13.95
CA GLN A 193 -25.26 -6.99 -14.07
C GLN A 193 -25.55 -8.26 -14.87
N THR A 194 -24.84 -8.45 -15.99
CA THR A 194 -24.98 -9.65 -16.82
C THR A 194 -24.59 -10.92 -16.06
N ALA A 195 -23.53 -10.86 -15.25
CA ALA A 195 -23.08 -11.98 -14.43
C ALA A 195 -24.08 -12.28 -13.30
N LEU A 196 -24.68 -11.25 -12.70
CA LEU A 196 -25.69 -11.37 -11.66
C LEU A 196 -26.99 -12.00 -12.19
N MET A 197 -27.47 -11.56 -13.36
CA MET A 197 -28.66 -12.13 -14.02
C MET A 197 -28.53 -13.62 -14.38
N ARG A 198 -27.30 -14.13 -14.48
CA ARG A 198 -27.04 -15.57 -14.73
C ARG A 198 -27.10 -16.41 -13.45
N GLN A 199 -27.10 -15.79 -12.28
CA GLN A 199 -27.24 -16.51 -11.02
C GLN A 199 -28.70 -16.87 -10.77
N SER A 200 -28.92 -18.03 -10.13
CA SER A 200 -30.26 -18.40 -9.64
C SER A 200 -30.54 -17.71 -8.31
N GLY A 201 -31.81 -17.36 -8.06
CA GLY A 201 -32.25 -16.70 -6.82
C GLY A 201 -32.26 -15.17 -6.90
N THR A 202 -32.68 -14.54 -5.80
CA THR A 202 -32.69 -13.08 -5.64
C THR A 202 -31.49 -12.64 -4.80
N TRP A 203 -30.80 -11.58 -5.21
CA TRP A 203 -29.61 -11.10 -4.51
C TRP A 203 -29.72 -9.60 -4.21
N PRO A 204 -30.64 -9.18 -3.31
CA PRO A 204 -31.00 -7.77 -3.16
C PRO A 204 -29.83 -6.85 -2.85
N LEU A 205 -28.86 -7.31 -2.05
CA LEU A 205 -27.66 -6.53 -1.71
C LEU A 205 -26.70 -6.38 -2.91
N LEU A 206 -26.61 -7.38 -3.78
CA LEU A 206 -25.82 -7.32 -5.02
C LEU A 206 -26.52 -6.49 -6.09
N GLU A 207 -27.85 -6.58 -6.18
CA GLU A 207 -28.68 -5.75 -7.06
C GLU A 207 -28.52 -4.27 -6.69
N PHE A 208 -28.71 -3.93 -5.40
CA PHE A 208 -28.42 -2.61 -4.83
C PHE A 208 -27.01 -2.14 -5.21
N ALA A 209 -25.98 -2.93 -4.89
CA ALA A 209 -24.61 -2.52 -5.15
C ALA A 209 -24.30 -2.38 -6.65
N GLY A 210 -24.95 -3.15 -7.51
CA GLY A 210 -24.84 -3.03 -8.97
C GLY A 210 -25.43 -1.73 -9.52
N GLU A 211 -26.53 -1.25 -8.92
CA GLU A 211 -27.09 0.07 -9.24
C GLU A 211 -26.15 1.18 -8.78
N ILE A 212 -25.64 1.11 -7.53
CA ILE A 212 -24.66 2.06 -7.03
C ILE A 212 -23.42 2.08 -7.91
N TYR A 213 -22.92 0.91 -8.33
CA TYR A 213 -21.77 0.80 -9.22
C TYR A 213 -22.01 1.52 -10.55
N THR A 214 -23.20 1.35 -11.13
CA THR A 214 -23.58 1.99 -12.39
C THR A 214 -23.60 3.52 -12.25
N ILE A 215 -24.21 4.03 -11.18
CA ILE A 215 -24.26 5.46 -10.88
C ILE A 215 -22.87 6.02 -10.62
N TYR A 216 -22.07 5.30 -9.82
CA TYR A 216 -20.70 5.67 -9.48
C TYR A 216 -19.82 5.77 -10.73
N GLN A 217 -19.78 4.73 -11.56
CA GLN A 217 -18.93 4.71 -12.75
C GLN A 217 -19.36 5.77 -13.79
N ARG A 218 -20.67 6.01 -13.93
CA ARG A 218 -21.18 7.11 -14.76
C ARG A 218 -20.72 8.46 -14.23
N SER A 219 -20.73 8.64 -12.91
CA SER A 219 -20.32 9.90 -12.27
C SER A 219 -18.83 10.17 -12.43
N LEU A 220 -17.98 9.13 -12.39
CA LEU A 220 -16.56 9.22 -12.76
C LEU A 220 -16.40 9.62 -14.22
N HIS A 221 -17.12 8.95 -15.13
CA HIS A 221 -17.02 9.20 -16.57
C HIS A 221 -17.42 10.64 -16.96
N VAL A 222 -18.50 11.18 -16.39
CA VAL A 222 -18.93 12.57 -16.64
C VAL A 222 -17.88 13.59 -16.21
N ARG A 223 -17.07 13.26 -15.19
CA ARG A 223 -15.94 14.09 -14.73
C ARG A 223 -14.68 13.91 -15.56
N GLY A 224 -14.67 13.02 -16.57
CA GLY A 224 -13.46 12.61 -17.26
C GLY A 224 -12.43 11.96 -16.34
N GLY A 225 -12.90 11.41 -15.21
CA GLY A 225 -12.05 10.89 -14.13
C GLY A 225 -12.04 9.38 -14.04
N VAL A 226 -10.96 8.84 -13.48
CA VAL A 226 -10.80 7.43 -13.10
C VAL A 226 -10.38 7.35 -11.65
N ASP A 227 -10.81 6.34 -10.90
CA ASP A 227 -10.30 6.11 -9.54
C ASP A 227 -9.06 5.20 -9.54
N PHE A 228 -8.48 4.96 -8.35
CA PHE A 228 -7.28 4.13 -8.21
C PHE A 228 -7.50 2.67 -8.64
N ASP A 229 -8.67 2.10 -8.37
CA ASP A 229 -9.00 0.73 -8.79
C ASP A 229 -9.11 0.63 -10.32
N ASP A 230 -9.70 1.64 -10.97
CA ASP A 230 -9.80 1.75 -12.42
C ASP A 230 -8.42 1.84 -13.08
N LEU A 231 -7.45 2.55 -12.49
CA LEU A 231 -6.11 2.67 -13.08
C LEU A 231 -5.49 1.29 -13.37
N ILE A 232 -5.56 0.36 -12.42
CA ILE A 232 -4.97 -0.98 -12.59
C ILE A 232 -5.76 -1.78 -13.63
N VAL A 233 -7.09 -1.75 -13.57
CA VAL A 233 -7.97 -2.47 -14.52
C VAL A 233 -7.76 -1.97 -15.94
N LEU A 234 -7.78 -0.65 -16.14
CA LEU A 234 -7.63 -0.02 -17.45
C LEU A 234 -6.20 -0.20 -17.98
N ALA A 235 -5.17 -0.13 -17.14
CA ALA A 235 -3.80 -0.41 -17.59
C ALA A 235 -3.69 -1.84 -18.15
N LEU A 236 -4.27 -2.83 -17.46
CA LEU A 236 -4.35 -4.20 -17.95
C LEU A 236 -5.13 -4.31 -19.27
N GLN A 237 -6.27 -3.62 -19.40
CA GLN A 237 -7.01 -3.59 -20.66
C GLN A 237 -6.19 -2.98 -21.80
N ALA A 238 -5.42 -1.92 -21.55
CA ALA A 238 -4.53 -1.32 -22.55
C ALA A 238 -3.42 -2.29 -22.98
N LEU A 239 -2.83 -3.05 -22.04
CA LEU A 239 -1.86 -4.10 -22.35
C LEU A 239 -2.48 -5.25 -23.15
N ASP A 240 -3.74 -5.59 -22.88
CA ASP A 240 -4.48 -6.64 -23.59
C ASP A 240 -4.90 -6.21 -25.00
N ALA A 241 -5.20 -4.92 -25.19
CA ALA A 241 -5.64 -4.36 -26.45
C ALA A 241 -4.51 -4.18 -27.48
N ASP A 242 -3.28 -3.90 -27.03
CA ASP A 242 -2.13 -3.67 -27.92
C ASP A 242 -0.90 -4.53 -27.50
N PRO A 243 -0.77 -5.74 -28.07
CA PRO A 243 0.38 -6.61 -27.82
C PRO A 243 1.73 -6.02 -28.23
N ALA A 244 1.74 -5.14 -29.24
CA ALA A 244 2.98 -4.48 -29.67
C ALA A 244 3.41 -3.42 -28.64
N TYR A 245 2.46 -2.70 -28.05
CA TYR A 245 2.74 -1.82 -26.91
C TYR A 245 3.27 -2.60 -25.71
N LEU A 246 2.61 -3.70 -25.31
CA LEU A 246 3.11 -4.57 -24.25
C LEU A 246 4.54 -5.06 -24.54
N SER A 247 4.82 -5.49 -25.77
CA SER A 247 6.17 -5.92 -26.17
C SER A 247 7.21 -4.81 -26.02
N ARG A 248 6.88 -3.56 -26.36
CA ARG A 248 7.79 -2.42 -26.15
C ARG A 248 8.07 -2.16 -24.67
N LEU A 249 7.06 -2.28 -23.82
CA LEU A 249 7.23 -2.15 -22.36
C LEU A 249 8.08 -3.29 -21.78
N GLN A 250 7.89 -4.51 -22.26
CA GLN A 250 8.72 -5.67 -21.89
C GLN A 250 10.19 -5.47 -22.28
N ASP A 251 10.45 -4.94 -23.49
CA ASP A 251 11.81 -4.63 -23.95
C ASP A 251 12.42 -3.45 -23.16
N ARG A 252 11.60 -2.48 -22.76
CA ARG A 252 12.01 -1.35 -21.90
C ARG A 252 12.37 -1.81 -20.49
N TRP A 253 11.63 -2.76 -19.91
CA TRP A 253 11.83 -3.22 -18.53
C TRP A 253 12.23 -4.69 -18.47
N PRO A 254 13.48 -5.03 -18.85
CA PRO A 254 13.95 -6.41 -18.83
C PRO A 254 14.10 -7.00 -17.43
N TYR A 255 14.11 -6.17 -16.38
CA TYR A 255 14.14 -6.56 -14.97
C TYR A 255 13.09 -5.77 -14.20
N ILE A 256 12.27 -6.46 -13.41
CA ILE A 256 11.30 -5.83 -12.50
C ILE A 256 11.57 -6.29 -11.07
N LEU A 257 11.76 -5.32 -10.16
CA LEU A 257 11.95 -5.54 -8.73
C LEU A 257 10.74 -4.97 -7.98
N GLU A 258 10.03 -5.81 -7.24
CA GLU A 258 8.87 -5.44 -6.44
C GLU A 258 9.23 -5.47 -4.95
N ASP A 259 9.09 -4.33 -4.27
CA ASP A 259 9.16 -4.20 -2.81
C ASP A 259 7.75 -4.22 -2.20
N GLU A 260 7.66 -4.63 -0.94
CA GLU A 260 6.40 -4.83 -0.21
C GLU A 260 5.39 -5.73 -0.94
N ALA A 261 5.89 -6.82 -1.55
CA ALA A 261 5.08 -7.73 -2.36
C ALA A 261 3.94 -8.43 -1.59
N GLN A 262 3.96 -8.40 -0.26
CA GLN A 262 2.84 -8.86 0.58
C GLN A 262 1.60 -7.94 0.52
N ASP A 263 1.79 -6.67 0.11
CA ASP A 263 0.75 -5.65 0.00
C ASP A 263 0.21 -5.49 -1.43
N SER A 264 0.60 -6.38 -2.35
CA SER A 264 0.12 -6.39 -3.73
C SER A 264 -1.21 -7.16 -3.86
N GLY A 265 -2.13 -6.64 -4.67
CA GLY A 265 -3.39 -7.30 -5.03
C GLY A 265 -3.31 -8.16 -6.29
N LEU A 266 -4.40 -8.86 -6.61
CA LEU A 266 -4.48 -9.79 -7.76
C LEU A 266 -4.11 -9.12 -9.09
N LEU A 267 -4.75 -7.98 -9.38
CA LEU A 267 -4.57 -7.31 -10.67
C LEU A 267 -3.21 -6.64 -10.80
N GLN A 268 -2.63 -6.18 -9.68
CA GLN A 268 -1.27 -5.64 -9.66
C GLN A 268 -0.25 -6.74 -9.96
N GLU A 269 -0.39 -7.92 -9.33
CA GLU A 269 0.43 -9.08 -9.66
C GLU A 269 0.29 -9.47 -11.13
N GLU A 270 -0.94 -9.53 -11.65
CA GLU A 270 -1.20 -9.87 -13.05
C GLU A 270 -0.55 -8.86 -14.01
N MET A 271 -0.62 -7.56 -13.72
CA MET A 271 0.05 -6.52 -14.50
C MET A 271 1.57 -6.75 -14.55
N LEU A 272 2.21 -6.96 -13.40
CA LEU A 272 3.66 -7.24 -13.35
C LEU A 272 4.01 -8.55 -14.06
N ARG A 273 3.16 -9.58 -13.95
CA ARG A 273 3.34 -10.85 -14.64
C ARG A 273 3.33 -10.68 -16.16
N ARG A 274 2.42 -9.86 -16.70
CA ARG A 274 2.39 -9.53 -18.13
C ARG A 274 3.64 -8.77 -18.56
N LEU A 275 4.07 -7.78 -17.78
CA LEU A 275 5.26 -6.98 -18.07
C LEU A 275 6.57 -7.79 -17.97
N THR A 276 6.61 -8.84 -17.14
CA THR A 276 7.79 -9.70 -17.00
C THR A 276 7.79 -10.91 -17.94
N ALA A 277 6.68 -11.21 -18.63
CA ALA A 277 6.49 -12.47 -19.35
C ALA A 277 7.59 -12.79 -20.39
N ARG A 278 8.18 -11.76 -21.03
CA ARG A 278 9.22 -11.93 -22.05
C ARG A 278 10.57 -12.34 -21.50
N HIS A 279 10.98 -11.77 -20.36
CA HIS A 279 12.32 -11.97 -19.79
C HIS A 279 12.31 -12.84 -18.54
N THR A 280 11.17 -12.99 -17.87
CA THR A 280 10.94 -13.71 -16.61
C THR A 280 11.73 -13.20 -15.40
N ASN A 281 12.49 -12.12 -15.57
CA ASN A 281 13.32 -11.52 -14.53
C ASN A 281 12.47 -10.69 -13.57
N TRP A 282 11.82 -11.39 -12.64
CA TRP A 282 10.94 -10.77 -11.64
C TRP A 282 11.44 -11.11 -10.24
N VAL A 283 11.91 -10.09 -9.51
CA VAL A 283 12.27 -10.21 -8.11
C VAL A 283 11.12 -9.68 -7.26
N ARG A 284 10.55 -10.52 -6.40
CA ARG A 284 9.48 -10.14 -5.46
C ARG A 284 10.00 -10.21 -4.04
N VAL A 285 9.95 -9.11 -3.31
CA VAL A 285 10.45 -9.03 -1.93
C VAL A 285 9.35 -8.55 -1.02
N GLY A 286 9.20 -9.25 0.09
CA GLY A 286 8.23 -8.85 1.11
C GLY A 286 8.38 -9.65 2.38
N ASP A 287 7.63 -9.23 3.39
CA ASP A 287 7.49 -9.96 4.64
C ASP A 287 6.08 -10.57 4.69
N PRO A 288 5.94 -11.90 4.50
CA PRO A 288 4.66 -12.59 4.57
C PRO A 288 3.95 -12.51 5.94
N ASN A 289 4.57 -11.92 6.95
CA ASN A 289 4.00 -11.70 8.29
C ASN A 289 3.63 -10.23 8.54
N GLN A 290 3.86 -9.31 7.58
CA GLN A 290 3.53 -7.88 7.70
C GLN A 290 2.36 -7.42 6.83
N ALA A 291 1.57 -8.34 6.26
CA ALA A 291 0.42 -8.00 5.42
C ALA A 291 -0.78 -7.50 6.26
N ILE A 292 -0.74 -6.24 6.67
CA ILE A 292 -1.77 -5.60 7.50
C ILE A 292 -2.86 -4.87 6.70
N ASN A 293 -2.68 -4.69 5.39
CA ASN A 293 -3.61 -3.94 4.54
C ASN A 293 -4.77 -4.80 3.98
N THR A 294 -4.74 -6.11 4.20
CA THR A 294 -5.65 -7.11 3.61
C THR A 294 -7.14 -6.90 3.90
N THR A 295 -7.49 -6.28 5.03
CA THR A 295 -8.90 -6.04 5.41
C THR A 295 -9.51 -4.82 4.71
N PHE A 296 -8.68 -3.90 4.24
CA PHE A 296 -9.10 -2.58 3.72
C PHE A 296 -8.69 -2.34 2.27
N THR A 297 -7.91 -3.22 1.67
CA THR A 297 -7.48 -3.18 0.26
C THR A 297 -7.62 -4.56 -0.40
N SER A 298 -7.34 -4.64 -1.69
CA SER A 298 -7.30 -5.91 -2.45
C SER A 298 -6.04 -6.74 -2.21
N ALA A 299 -5.13 -6.25 -1.34
CA ALA A 299 -3.85 -6.87 -1.07
C ALA A 299 -4.01 -8.22 -0.37
N ASP A 300 -3.20 -9.21 -0.78
CA ASP A 300 -3.19 -10.50 -0.11
C ASP A 300 -1.81 -11.16 -0.14
N GLN A 301 -1.28 -11.47 1.05
CA GLN A 301 -0.02 -12.18 1.24
C GLN A 301 0.06 -13.51 0.47
N LYS A 302 -1.08 -14.13 0.14
CA LYS A 302 -1.14 -15.37 -0.63
C LYS A 302 -0.39 -15.24 -1.96
N PHE A 303 -0.36 -14.05 -2.57
CA PHE A 303 0.29 -13.85 -3.85
C PHE A 303 1.82 -13.96 -3.75
N LEU A 304 2.43 -13.33 -2.74
CA LEU A 304 3.85 -13.52 -2.44
C LEU A 304 4.15 -14.96 -2.03
N ARG A 305 3.32 -15.55 -1.16
CA ARG A 305 3.48 -16.95 -0.69
C ARG A 305 3.46 -17.93 -1.87
N ARG A 306 2.49 -17.82 -2.77
CA ARG A 306 2.38 -18.66 -3.97
C ARG A 306 3.57 -18.48 -4.90
N PHE A 307 4.09 -17.26 -5.05
CA PHE A 307 5.27 -17.00 -5.86
C PHE A 307 6.51 -17.71 -5.32
N ILE A 308 6.76 -17.62 -4.01
CA ILE A 308 7.88 -18.29 -3.33
C ILE A 308 7.73 -19.82 -3.46
N GLN A 309 6.52 -20.35 -3.25
CA GLN A 309 6.24 -21.79 -3.38
C GLN A 309 6.40 -22.29 -4.82
N LYS A 310 6.12 -21.45 -5.82
CA LYS A 310 6.28 -21.78 -7.25
C LYS A 310 7.75 -21.85 -7.67
N TYR A 311 8.62 -21.04 -7.06
CA TYR A 311 10.05 -20.95 -7.40
C TYR A 311 10.95 -21.21 -6.18
N PRO A 312 10.90 -22.40 -5.57
CA PRO A 312 11.59 -22.67 -4.30
C PRO A 312 13.12 -22.63 -4.45
N GLN A 313 13.67 -23.05 -5.59
CA GLN A 313 15.11 -23.05 -5.84
C GLN A 313 15.68 -21.64 -6.09
N GLN A 314 14.83 -20.71 -6.53
CA GLN A 314 15.19 -19.32 -6.79
C GLN A 314 14.74 -18.39 -5.66
N SER A 315 14.19 -18.94 -4.57
CA SER A 315 13.75 -18.15 -3.42
C SER A 315 14.84 -18.06 -2.36
N GLN A 316 15.00 -16.88 -1.76
CA GLN A 316 16.02 -16.59 -0.76
C GLN A 316 15.38 -16.00 0.51
N PRO A 317 15.78 -16.44 1.72
CA PRO A 317 15.36 -15.79 2.95
C PRO A 317 16.23 -14.56 3.25
N LEU A 318 15.67 -13.59 3.95
CA LEU A 318 16.41 -12.51 4.63
C LEU A 318 16.08 -12.54 6.13
N PRO A 319 16.69 -13.45 6.92
CA PRO A 319 16.27 -13.71 8.29
C PRO A 319 16.94 -12.79 9.32
N ASN A 320 18.08 -12.18 9.03
CA ASN A 320 18.83 -11.40 10.00
C ASN A 320 18.33 -9.96 10.11
N SER A 321 18.00 -9.50 11.33
CA SER A 321 17.57 -8.13 11.61
C SER A 321 18.40 -7.51 12.73
N GLY A 322 18.93 -6.31 12.50
CA GLY A 322 19.67 -5.50 13.49
C GLY A 322 18.81 -4.44 14.18
N ARG A 323 17.49 -4.46 13.96
CA ARG A 323 16.58 -3.39 14.42
C ARG A 323 16.25 -3.46 15.91
N SER A 324 16.17 -4.66 16.46
CA SER A 324 15.58 -4.90 17.79
C SER A 324 16.53 -5.70 18.68
N ALA A 325 16.43 -5.50 20.00
CA ALA A 325 17.18 -6.28 20.97
C ALA A 325 16.68 -7.73 21.03
N GLN A 326 17.54 -8.65 21.48
CA GLN A 326 17.24 -10.09 21.52
C GLN A 326 15.89 -10.43 22.20
N PRO A 327 15.55 -9.87 23.38
CA PRO A 327 14.28 -10.23 24.02
C PRO A 327 13.04 -9.81 23.22
N ILE A 328 13.13 -8.73 22.43
CA ILE A 328 12.03 -8.31 21.54
C ILE A 328 11.91 -9.28 20.36
N ILE A 329 13.04 -9.69 19.78
CA ILE A 329 13.10 -10.70 18.71
C ILE A 329 12.46 -12.01 19.20
N ASP A 330 12.83 -12.46 20.40
CA ASP A 330 12.32 -13.69 20.99
C ASP A 330 10.79 -13.65 21.16
N ARG A 331 10.23 -12.50 21.57
CA ARG A 331 8.77 -12.34 21.72
C ARG A 331 8.06 -12.32 20.38
N ALA A 332 8.62 -11.68 19.36
CA ALA A 332 8.07 -11.70 18.01
C ALA A 332 8.04 -13.13 17.43
N ASN A 333 9.15 -13.88 17.58
CA ASN A 333 9.23 -15.28 17.15
C ASN A 333 8.26 -16.17 17.94
N PHE A 334 8.14 -15.96 19.25
CA PHE A 334 7.15 -16.66 20.08
C PHE A 334 5.72 -16.43 19.59
N LEU A 335 5.33 -15.19 19.27
CA LEU A 335 3.99 -14.90 18.75
C LEU A 335 3.75 -15.58 17.39
N ALA A 336 4.77 -15.59 16.52
CA ALA A 336 4.69 -16.30 15.24
C ALA A 336 4.50 -17.80 15.42
N GLU A 337 5.24 -18.42 16.33
CA GLU A 337 5.09 -19.84 16.68
C GLU A 337 3.73 -20.13 17.33
N TRP A 338 3.32 -19.31 18.29
CA TRP A 338 2.03 -19.44 18.97
C TRP A 338 0.86 -19.37 18.00
N SER A 339 0.92 -18.46 17.02
CA SER A 339 -0.09 -18.35 15.95
C SER A 339 -0.30 -19.65 15.18
N ARG A 340 0.76 -20.46 15.01
CA ARG A 340 0.74 -21.74 14.28
C ARG A 340 0.32 -22.93 15.14
N ARG A 341 0.71 -22.94 16.42
CA ARG A 341 0.66 -24.15 17.26
C ARG A 341 -0.48 -24.15 18.26
N ALA A 342 -0.89 -22.99 18.75
CA ALA A 342 -1.72 -22.90 19.95
C ALA A 342 -2.81 -21.82 19.88
N HIS A 343 -2.84 -21.00 18.82
CA HIS A 343 -3.90 -20.01 18.68
C HIS A 343 -5.27 -20.69 18.50
N PRO A 344 -6.29 -20.39 19.32
CA PRO A 344 -7.54 -21.15 19.34
C PRO A 344 -8.44 -20.95 18.12
N VAL A 345 -8.33 -19.80 17.44
CA VAL A 345 -9.29 -19.36 16.41
C VAL A 345 -8.69 -19.17 15.00
N LEU A 346 -7.38 -18.96 14.85
CA LEU A 346 -6.81 -18.57 13.56
C LEU A 346 -6.90 -19.71 12.55
N HIS A 347 -7.33 -19.40 11.33
CA HIS A 347 -7.29 -20.35 10.23
C HIS A 347 -5.84 -20.61 9.79
N PRO A 348 -5.47 -21.81 9.29
CA PRO A 348 -4.11 -22.10 8.84
C PRO A 348 -3.52 -21.10 7.84
N ASP A 349 -4.34 -20.53 6.96
CA ASP A 349 -3.91 -19.52 5.99
C ASP A 349 -3.53 -18.16 6.62
N GLN A 350 -4.00 -17.92 7.85
CA GLN A 350 -3.72 -16.72 8.64
C GLN A 350 -2.52 -16.89 9.59
N HIS A 351 -1.94 -18.09 9.66
CA HIS A 351 -0.76 -18.32 10.46
C HIS A 351 0.44 -17.48 9.98
N LEU A 352 1.26 -17.05 10.94
CA LEU A 352 2.54 -16.42 10.65
C LEU A 352 3.57 -17.49 10.23
N MET A 353 4.35 -17.20 9.20
CA MET A 353 5.21 -18.14 8.48
C MET A 353 6.69 -17.95 8.81
N PRO A 354 7.54 -18.98 8.64
CA PRO A 354 8.99 -18.81 8.64
C PRO A 354 9.46 -17.92 7.47
N PRO A 355 10.71 -17.39 7.50
CA PRO A 355 11.74 -17.63 8.51
C PRO A 355 11.51 -16.88 9.82
N GLU A 356 12.11 -17.39 10.89
CA GLU A 356 12.20 -16.68 12.16
C GLU A 356 13.17 -15.49 12.04
N ILE A 357 12.95 -14.47 12.87
CA ILE A 357 13.85 -13.33 12.98
C ILE A 357 15.11 -13.81 13.69
N LEU A 358 16.25 -13.69 13.02
CA LEU A 358 17.57 -13.98 13.59
C LEU A 358 18.27 -12.65 13.93
N PRO A 359 19.06 -12.59 15.01
CA PRO A 359 19.94 -11.46 15.26
C PRO A 359 21.00 -11.35 14.16
N THR A 360 21.63 -10.19 14.05
CA THR A 360 22.77 -9.99 13.17
C THR A 360 23.99 -10.80 13.64
N PRO A 361 24.80 -11.33 12.71
CA PRO A 361 26.02 -12.05 13.07
C PRO A 361 27.02 -11.13 13.79
N PRO A 362 27.99 -11.70 14.55
CA PRO A 362 29.06 -10.92 15.16
C PRO A 362 29.84 -10.10 14.12
N GLY A 363 30.09 -8.83 14.41
CA GLY A 363 30.81 -7.92 13.50
C GLY A 363 29.95 -7.30 12.40
N ASP A 364 28.62 -7.51 12.41
CA ASP A 364 27.71 -6.80 11.51
C ASP A 364 27.83 -5.27 11.70
N PRO A 365 27.85 -4.47 10.62
CA PRO A 365 27.89 -3.01 10.72
C PRO A 365 26.70 -2.40 11.49
N GLN A 366 25.60 -3.14 11.60
CA GLN A 366 24.41 -2.76 12.34
C GLN A 366 24.09 -3.82 13.41
N PRO A 367 24.87 -3.87 14.51
CA PRO A 367 24.63 -4.86 15.56
C PRO A 367 23.30 -4.60 16.25
N ASN A 368 22.66 -5.66 16.75
CA ASN A 368 21.45 -5.53 17.58
C ASN A 368 21.70 -4.64 18.81
N PRO A 369 20.74 -3.78 19.18
CA PRO A 369 20.85 -2.98 20.39
C PRO A 369 20.86 -3.85 21.64
N ALA A 370 21.48 -3.33 22.71
CA ALA A 370 21.43 -3.96 24.02
C ALA A 370 19.97 -4.00 24.54
N PRO A 371 19.59 -5.03 25.33
CA PRO A 371 18.22 -5.19 25.81
C PRO A 371 17.71 -4.08 26.76
N GLY A 372 18.61 -3.30 27.37
CA GLY A 372 18.25 -2.36 28.43
C GLY A 372 17.81 -3.06 29.71
N ASP A 373 17.39 -2.27 30.72
CA ASP A 373 17.03 -2.80 32.05
C ASP A 373 15.69 -3.54 32.05
N VAL A 374 14.71 -3.01 31.30
CA VAL A 374 13.38 -3.60 31.14
C VAL A 374 13.09 -3.72 29.65
N PRO A 375 13.50 -4.82 29.00
CA PRO A 375 13.38 -4.98 27.56
C PRO A 375 11.91 -5.15 27.10
N PHE A 376 11.05 -5.67 27.97
CA PHE A 376 9.65 -5.98 27.67
C PHE A 376 8.84 -6.07 28.95
N MET A 377 7.63 -5.50 28.95
CA MET A 377 6.70 -5.55 30.08
C MET A 377 5.28 -5.72 29.57
N VAL A 378 4.53 -6.64 30.18
CA VAL A 378 3.09 -6.83 29.94
C VAL A 378 2.37 -6.56 31.25
N TYR A 379 1.28 -5.80 31.18
CA TYR A 379 0.36 -5.68 32.30
C TYR A 379 -0.56 -6.90 32.30
N ASP A 380 -0.40 -7.77 33.29
CA ASP A 380 -1.09 -9.06 33.43
C ASP A 380 -2.49 -8.95 34.06
N ARG A 381 -2.92 -7.73 34.37
CA ARG A 381 -4.28 -7.42 34.84
C ARG A 381 -5.09 -6.75 33.74
N ALA A 382 -6.38 -7.05 33.69
CA ALA A 382 -7.32 -6.30 32.87
C ALA A 382 -7.38 -4.84 33.35
N LEU A 383 -7.27 -3.90 32.42
CA LEU A 383 -7.42 -2.46 32.65
C LEU A 383 -8.65 -1.98 31.92
N SER A 384 -9.40 -1.04 32.52
CA SER A 384 -10.37 -0.26 31.76
C SER A 384 -9.67 0.58 30.68
N PRO A 385 -10.40 0.97 29.63
CA PRO A 385 -9.91 1.92 28.65
C PRO A 385 -9.26 3.17 29.26
N GLU A 386 -9.83 3.73 30.32
CA GLU A 386 -9.34 4.93 31.01
C GLU A 386 -8.11 4.61 31.86
N GLU A 387 -8.11 3.47 32.57
CA GLU A 387 -6.99 3.04 33.40
C GLU A 387 -5.73 2.77 32.58
N GLU A 388 -5.85 2.18 31.39
CA GLU A 388 -4.70 1.96 30.50
C GLU A 388 -4.08 3.29 30.05
N VAL A 389 -4.90 4.30 29.71
CA VAL A 389 -4.41 5.63 29.33
C VAL A 389 -3.69 6.30 30.51
N ASP A 390 -4.25 6.22 31.72
CA ASP A 390 -3.62 6.77 32.92
C ASP A 390 -2.27 6.09 33.24
N VAL A 391 -2.20 4.75 33.14
CA VAL A 391 -0.95 3.99 33.29
C VAL A 391 0.10 4.42 32.28
N LEU A 392 -0.31 4.60 31.02
CA LEU A 392 0.56 5.04 29.93
C LEU A 392 1.11 6.44 30.17
N VAL A 393 0.24 7.40 30.50
CA VAL A 393 0.64 8.79 30.78
C VAL A 393 1.60 8.86 31.98
N LYS A 394 1.31 8.13 33.07
CA LYS A 394 2.20 8.03 34.24
C LYS A 394 3.54 7.37 33.91
N SER A 395 3.56 6.43 32.96
CA SER A 395 4.81 5.83 32.47
C SER A 395 5.65 6.86 31.71
N LEU A 396 5.05 7.56 30.75
CA LEU A 396 5.74 8.57 29.94
C LEU A 396 6.23 9.76 30.77
N ALA A 397 5.44 10.24 31.73
CA ALA A 397 5.84 11.31 32.64
C ALA A 397 7.12 10.97 33.45
N ARG A 398 7.32 9.69 33.77
CA ARG A 398 8.54 9.22 34.46
C ARG A 398 9.71 8.96 33.50
N TRP A 399 9.42 8.53 32.28
CA TRP A 399 10.42 8.11 31.30
C TRP A 399 11.02 9.29 30.53
N LEU A 400 10.20 10.23 30.04
CA LEU A 400 10.64 11.35 29.20
C LEU A 400 11.75 12.20 29.82
N PRO A 401 11.69 12.62 31.11
CA PRO A 401 12.75 13.45 31.69
C PRO A 401 14.12 12.76 31.75
N LYS A 402 14.14 11.42 31.79
CA LYS A 402 15.36 10.60 31.92
C LYS A 402 15.96 10.19 30.58
N ASN A 403 15.26 10.38 29.47
CA ASN A 403 15.62 9.85 28.15
C ASN A 403 15.40 10.89 27.04
N GLN A 404 15.91 12.11 27.25
CA GLN A 404 15.69 13.25 26.34
C GLN A 404 16.36 13.09 24.97
N ASP A 405 17.36 12.20 24.89
CA ASP A 405 18.12 11.85 23.70
C ASP A 405 17.52 10.66 22.93
N GLN A 406 16.42 10.09 23.43
CA GLN A 406 15.76 8.93 22.83
C GLN A 406 14.37 9.28 22.29
N THR A 407 13.89 8.44 21.39
CA THR A 407 12.54 8.55 20.81
C THR A 407 11.61 7.54 21.47
N VAL A 408 10.38 7.96 21.75
CA VAL A 408 9.29 7.08 22.19
C VAL A 408 8.14 7.15 21.19
N ALA A 409 7.53 6.00 20.91
CA ALA A 409 6.34 5.90 20.09
C ALA A 409 5.24 5.19 20.88
N VAL A 410 4.02 5.72 20.79
CA VAL A 410 2.82 5.08 21.34
C VAL A 410 1.97 4.62 20.17
N LEU A 411 1.69 3.32 20.12
CA LEU A 411 0.87 2.71 19.07
C LEU A 411 -0.51 2.37 19.64
N ALA A 412 -1.56 2.70 18.91
CA ALA A 412 -2.94 2.42 19.25
C ALA A 412 -3.60 1.60 18.11
N PRO A 413 -4.56 0.71 18.44
CA PRO A 413 -5.22 -0.13 17.43
C PRO A 413 -6.16 0.65 16.50
N ASP A 414 -6.64 1.82 16.92
CA ASP A 414 -7.52 2.67 16.13
C ASP A 414 -7.33 4.17 16.47
N ASN A 415 -7.88 5.03 15.62
CA ASN A 415 -7.77 6.49 15.74
C ASN A 415 -8.52 7.04 16.97
N ASN A 416 -9.66 6.47 17.36
CA ASN A 416 -10.39 6.94 18.54
C ASN A 416 -9.55 6.76 19.80
N ARG A 417 -8.88 5.61 19.92
CA ARG A 417 -7.94 5.32 20.99
C ARG A 417 -6.73 6.26 20.96
N GLY A 418 -6.20 6.52 19.77
CA GLY A 418 -5.14 7.51 19.56
C GLY A 418 -5.52 8.90 20.06
N PHE A 419 -6.71 9.41 19.69
CA PHE A 419 -7.18 10.73 20.14
C PHE A 419 -7.42 10.80 21.64
N ALA A 420 -7.90 9.73 22.27
CA ALA A 420 -8.04 9.67 23.73
C ALA A 420 -6.66 9.79 24.42
N ILE A 421 -5.63 9.13 23.87
CA ILE A 421 -4.26 9.23 24.39
C ILE A 421 -3.72 10.65 24.20
N THR A 422 -3.85 11.26 23.02
CA THR A 422 -3.33 12.63 22.78
C THR A 422 -3.99 13.64 23.70
N GLN A 423 -5.31 13.53 23.93
CA GLN A 423 -6.02 14.39 24.88
C GLN A 423 -5.48 14.22 26.31
N ALA A 424 -5.21 12.99 26.74
CA ALA A 424 -4.65 12.72 28.06
C ALA A 424 -3.21 13.24 28.22
N LEU A 425 -2.38 13.13 27.17
CA LEU A 425 -1.04 13.70 27.14
C LEU A 425 -1.06 15.24 27.21
N GLU A 426 -2.00 15.87 26.51
CA GLU A 426 -2.22 17.32 26.55
C GLU A 426 -2.62 17.80 27.95
N LEU A 427 -3.57 17.10 28.60
CA LEU A 427 -3.98 17.38 29.98
C LEU A 427 -2.81 17.22 30.97
N ALA A 428 -1.94 16.24 30.73
CA ALA A 428 -0.73 16.01 31.52
C ALA A 428 0.44 16.93 31.16
N LYS A 429 0.28 17.80 30.16
CA LYS A 429 1.31 18.73 29.62
C LYS A 429 2.59 18.00 29.19
N LEU A 430 2.45 16.79 28.66
CA LEU A 430 3.57 16.04 28.09
C LEU A 430 3.74 16.42 26.62
N PRO A 431 4.98 16.57 26.11
CA PRO A 431 5.21 16.83 24.69
C PRO A 431 4.88 15.58 23.86
N PHE A 432 4.20 15.77 22.74
CA PHE A 432 3.91 14.71 21.78
C PHE A 432 3.81 15.28 20.35
N ASP A 433 3.94 14.41 19.36
CA ASP A 433 3.68 14.68 17.94
C ASP A 433 2.56 13.73 17.49
N ASP A 434 1.43 14.29 17.07
CA ASP A 434 0.27 13.54 16.56
C ASP A 434 0.04 13.77 15.06
N SER A 435 1.03 14.26 14.32
CA SER A 435 0.94 14.51 12.87
C SER A 435 0.53 13.28 12.05
N LEU A 436 0.86 12.07 12.51
CA LEU A 436 0.44 10.81 11.89
C LEU A 436 -1.03 10.45 12.20
N LEU A 437 -1.53 10.79 13.39
CA LEU A 437 -2.92 10.60 13.81
C LEU A 437 -3.83 11.62 13.13
N ARG A 438 -3.39 12.89 13.12
CA ARG A 438 -3.96 13.99 12.35
C ARG A 438 -3.40 14.01 10.94
N SER A 439 -3.10 12.86 10.33
CA SER A 439 -2.75 12.76 8.90
C SER A 439 -3.98 13.06 8.04
N ASP A 440 -4.51 14.24 8.28
CA ASP A 440 -5.81 14.69 7.89
C ASP A 440 -5.69 15.01 6.40
N SER A 441 -6.41 14.22 5.62
CA SER A 441 -6.96 14.69 4.37
C SER A 441 -7.60 16.08 4.56
N ALA A 442 -8.09 16.43 5.77
CA ALA A 442 -8.57 17.76 6.10
C ALA A 442 -7.47 18.85 6.18
N THR A 443 -6.26 18.57 6.65
CA THR A 443 -5.14 19.52 6.75
C THR A 443 -4.53 19.71 5.37
N ARG A 444 -4.39 18.62 4.59
CA ARG A 444 -4.03 18.70 3.18
C ARG A 444 -5.10 19.39 2.35
N ALA A 445 -6.39 19.16 2.61
CA ALA A 445 -7.49 19.84 1.94
C ALA A 445 -7.56 21.32 2.33
N ALA A 446 -7.35 21.67 3.60
CA ALA A 446 -7.26 23.06 4.05
C ALA A 446 -6.06 23.77 3.41
N ALA A 447 -4.89 23.12 3.36
CA ALA A 447 -3.72 23.65 2.68
C ALA A 447 -3.94 23.79 1.16
N LYS A 448 -4.59 22.80 0.52
CA LYS A 448 -4.97 22.84 -0.91
C LYS A 448 -5.97 23.97 -1.18
N ALA A 449 -7.01 24.10 -0.35
CA ALA A 449 -8.00 25.17 -0.43
C ALA A 449 -7.37 26.56 -0.24
N LEU A 450 -6.47 26.71 0.74
CA LEU A 450 -5.68 27.92 0.93
C LEU A 450 -4.80 28.23 -0.29
N ALA A 451 -4.11 27.23 -0.83
CA ALA A 451 -3.27 27.39 -2.02
C ALA A 451 -4.07 27.80 -3.25
N ILE A 452 -5.23 27.18 -3.50
CA ILE A 452 -6.15 27.53 -4.60
C ILE A 452 -6.70 28.96 -4.41
N THR A 453 -7.09 29.31 -3.18
CA THR A 453 -7.57 30.66 -2.83
C THR A 453 -6.49 31.71 -3.09
N LEU A 454 -5.26 31.46 -2.65
CA LEU A 454 -4.13 32.36 -2.88
C LEU A 454 -3.75 32.45 -4.37
N ALA A 455 -3.81 31.34 -5.11
CA ALA A 455 -3.57 31.32 -6.56
C ALA A 455 -4.60 32.18 -7.31
N TYR A 456 -5.88 32.10 -6.93
CA TYR A 456 -6.92 32.95 -7.48
C TYR A 456 -6.73 34.42 -7.10
N ILE A 457 -6.49 34.74 -5.82
CA ILE A 457 -6.30 36.13 -5.36
C ILE A 457 -5.13 36.81 -6.09
N THR A 458 -4.05 36.06 -6.34
CA THR A 458 -2.86 36.61 -7.02
C THR A 458 -3.06 36.75 -8.54
N ARG A 459 -3.94 35.95 -9.16
CA ARG A 459 -4.17 35.93 -10.61
C ARG A 459 -5.66 35.70 -10.95
N PRO A 460 -6.56 36.64 -10.59
CA PRO A 460 -8.01 36.44 -10.73
C PRO A 460 -8.48 36.39 -12.18
N GLN A 461 -7.69 36.91 -13.11
CA GLN A 461 -7.97 36.91 -14.55
C GLN A 461 -7.72 35.56 -15.24
N VAL A 462 -7.17 34.56 -14.54
CA VAL A 462 -6.92 33.21 -15.11
C VAL A 462 -8.16 32.33 -14.83
N PRO A 463 -8.94 31.93 -15.86
CA PRO A 463 -10.22 31.25 -15.68
C PRO A 463 -10.14 29.96 -14.86
N ASN A 464 -9.07 29.17 -15.06
CA ASN A 464 -8.88 27.88 -14.39
C ASN A 464 -8.78 28.00 -12.86
N PHE A 465 -8.32 29.14 -12.33
CA PHE A 465 -8.24 29.34 -10.88
C PHE A 465 -9.59 29.65 -10.25
N LEU A 466 -10.49 30.34 -10.97
CA LEU A 466 -11.86 30.56 -10.53
C LEU A 466 -12.66 29.25 -10.50
N GLU A 467 -12.49 28.42 -11.54
CA GLU A 467 -13.09 27.09 -11.61
C GLU A 467 -12.61 26.20 -10.46
N SER A 468 -11.29 26.16 -10.23
CA SER A 468 -10.71 25.42 -9.11
C SER A 468 -11.21 25.93 -7.75
N LEU A 469 -11.32 27.26 -7.57
CA LEU A 469 -11.85 27.86 -6.34
C LEU A 469 -13.31 27.47 -6.10
N TRP A 470 -14.13 27.51 -7.14
CA TRP A 470 -15.55 27.16 -7.04
C TRP A 470 -15.74 25.68 -6.69
N ILE A 471 -15.02 24.78 -7.37
CA ILE A 471 -15.16 23.33 -7.21
C ILE A 471 -14.56 22.85 -5.88
N GLU A 472 -13.36 23.30 -5.53
CA GLU A 472 -12.58 22.72 -4.42
C GLU A 472 -12.74 23.44 -3.08
N VAL A 473 -13.25 24.68 -3.07
CA VAL A 473 -13.35 25.50 -1.84
C VAL A 473 -14.80 25.87 -1.50
N TRP A 474 -15.63 26.16 -2.50
CA TRP A 474 -17.01 26.62 -2.27
C TRP A 474 -18.07 25.52 -2.38
N TRP A 475 -17.84 24.48 -3.19
CA TRP A 475 -18.82 23.41 -3.43
C TRP A 475 -18.43 22.04 -2.84
N GLY A 476 -17.14 21.78 -2.58
CA GLY A 476 -16.58 20.47 -2.20
C GLY A 476 -16.49 20.15 -0.71
#